data_AF-A0A959C4C5-F1
#
_entry.id   AF-A0A959C4C5-F1
#
_cell.length_a   1.000
_cell.length_b   1.000
_cell.length_c   1.000
_cell.angle_alpha   90.00
_cell.angle_beta   90.00
_cell.angle_gamma   90.00
#
_symmetry.space_group_name_H-M   'P 1'
#
loop_
_entity.id
_entity.type
_entity.pdbx_description
1 polymer ?
#
loop_
_entity_poly.entity_id
_entity_poly.type
_entity_poly.pdbx_seq_one_letter_code
_entity_poly.pdbx_strand_id
1 'polypeptide(L)'
;MSAQTRFSVALPAQEEATALDGRLLIMLARSGDNEPRFQVRGDYKSAQIFGMDVEDWRPGTALMFEGDVFGYPLQQMAELPPGQYYVQALLHKYETFHRKDGHVVKMPMDRGEGQQWNLAPGNLYSKPVLVTLDPRKTDAFRIELTEVIPPIKKPADTKYVKHIEIQSKLLTEFWGRPMFLGA
;
A
#
# COMPACT_ATOMS: atom_id res chain seq x y z
N MET A 1 28.32 14.93 -8.75
CA MET A 1 27.57 13.68 -8.54
C MET A 1 26.40 14.03 -7.63
N SER A 2 25.17 13.85 -8.08
CA SER A 2 23.98 14.10 -7.24
C SER A 2 23.94 13.01 -6.17
N ALA A 3 23.89 13.41 -4.90
CA ALA A 3 23.67 12.46 -3.82
C ALA A 3 22.21 12.00 -3.87
N GLN A 4 21.99 10.69 -3.73
CA GLN A 4 20.68 10.09 -3.97
C GLN A 4 20.08 9.62 -2.65
N THR A 5 18.93 10.18 -2.31
CA THR A 5 18.09 9.71 -1.20
C THR A 5 17.59 8.30 -1.50
N ARG A 6 17.70 7.39 -0.52
CA ARG A 6 17.24 6.00 -0.65
C ARG A 6 16.39 5.61 0.55
N PHE A 7 15.35 4.82 0.30
CA PHE A 7 14.53 4.24 1.36
C PHE A 7 14.50 2.73 1.25
N SER A 8 15.04 2.04 2.25
CA SER A 8 14.96 0.59 2.38
C SER A 8 13.69 0.24 3.16
N VAL A 9 12.70 -0.36 2.50
CA VAL A 9 11.49 -0.85 3.17
C VAL A 9 11.64 -2.33 3.45
N ALA A 10 11.62 -2.71 4.72
CA ALA A 10 11.72 -4.09 5.16
C ALA A 10 10.34 -4.69 5.42
N LEU A 11 10.16 -5.94 4.97
CA LEU A 11 9.08 -6.81 5.39
C LEU A 11 9.62 -7.68 6.54
N PRO A 12 9.16 -7.48 7.78
CA PRO A 12 9.63 -8.27 8.91
C PRO A 12 9.42 -9.77 8.69
N ALA A 13 10.24 -10.60 9.32
CA ALA A 13 10.03 -12.04 9.31
C ALA A 13 8.69 -12.37 9.98
N GLN A 14 7.95 -13.32 9.41
CA GLN A 14 6.70 -13.84 9.95
C GLN A 14 6.81 -15.36 10.10
N GLU A 15 6.05 -15.94 11.03
CA GLU A 15 6.06 -17.39 11.31
C GLU A 15 5.68 -18.20 10.06
N GLU A 16 4.76 -17.67 9.25
CA GLU A 16 4.43 -18.21 7.93
C GLU A 16 5.10 -17.37 6.83
N ALA A 17 6.07 -17.97 6.14
CA ALA A 17 6.88 -17.33 5.10
C ALA A 17 6.16 -17.29 3.73
N THR A 18 4.94 -16.75 3.69
CA THR A 18 4.21 -16.57 2.43
C THR A 18 4.77 -15.36 1.68
N ALA A 19 5.22 -15.56 0.45
CA ALA A 19 5.64 -14.47 -0.41
C ALA A 19 4.45 -13.58 -0.76
N LEU A 20 4.68 -12.27 -0.84
CA LEU A 20 3.63 -11.29 -1.08
C LEU A 20 3.83 -10.59 -2.43
N ASP A 21 2.72 -10.46 -3.15
CA ASP A 21 2.62 -9.65 -4.34
C ASP A 21 1.84 -8.38 -4.04
N GLY A 22 2.09 -7.32 -4.80
CA GLY A 22 1.32 -6.10 -4.67
C GLY A 22 1.98 -4.87 -5.25
N ARG A 23 1.52 -3.72 -4.79
CA ARG A 23 2.17 -2.43 -5.04
C ARG A 23 2.70 -1.88 -3.73
N LEU A 24 4.01 -1.72 -3.65
CA LEU A 24 4.66 -1.09 -2.51
C LEU A 24 4.69 0.42 -2.74
N LEU A 25 4.25 1.15 -1.74
CA LEU A 25 4.13 2.60 -1.75
C LEU A 25 4.99 3.18 -0.62
N ILE A 26 5.62 4.32 -0.89
CA ILE A 26 6.25 5.15 0.13
C ILE A 26 5.73 6.58 0.00
N MET A 27 5.27 7.13 1.11
CA MET A 27 4.72 8.48 1.18
C MET A 27 5.59 9.36 2.06
N LEU A 28 5.74 10.63 1.66
CA LEU A 28 6.46 11.66 2.40
C LEU A 28 5.54 12.87 2.58
N ALA A 29 5.19 13.16 3.83
CA ALA A 29 4.36 14.31 4.19
C ALA A 29 5.21 15.37 4.94
N ARG A 30 4.87 16.65 4.75
CA ARG A 30 5.50 17.76 5.48
C ARG A 30 4.85 18.00 6.85
N SER A 31 3.58 17.63 7.02
CA SER A 31 2.84 17.77 8.27
C SER A 31 2.73 16.43 9.00
N GLY A 32 2.80 16.49 10.34
CA GLY A 32 2.56 15.39 11.25
C GLY A 32 1.13 15.35 11.81
N ASP A 33 0.22 16.19 11.31
CA ASP A 33 -1.16 16.29 11.81
C ASP A 33 -1.96 14.99 11.60
N ASN A 34 -1.59 14.20 10.59
CA ASN A 34 -2.15 12.90 10.26
C ASN A 34 -1.06 11.98 9.70
N GLU A 35 -1.31 10.68 9.60
CA GLU A 35 -0.39 9.78 8.91
C GLU A 35 -0.25 10.11 7.41
N PRO A 36 0.94 9.98 6.80
CA PRO A 36 1.15 10.28 5.38
C PRO A 36 0.20 9.54 4.42
N ARG A 37 -0.23 8.31 4.72
CA ARG A 37 -1.21 7.54 3.91
C ARG A 37 -2.58 8.21 3.76
N PHE A 38 -2.90 9.19 4.61
CA PHE A 38 -4.15 9.96 4.54
C PHE A 38 -3.96 11.36 3.93
N GLN A 39 -2.74 11.68 3.49
CA GLN A 39 -2.38 12.99 2.97
C GLN A 39 -2.17 13.01 1.45
N VAL A 40 -2.30 11.86 0.76
CA VAL A 40 -2.19 11.78 -0.72
C VAL A 40 -3.50 12.25 -1.35
N ARG A 41 -3.43 13.25 -2.25
CA ARG A 41 -4.59 13.96 -2.81
C ARG A 41 -4.40 14.26 -4.29
N GLY A 42 -5.48 14.50 -5.02
CA GLY A 42 -5.43 14.96 -6.42
C GLY A 42 -5.13 16.45 -6.61
N ASP A 43 -4.62 17.14 -5.57
CA ASP A 43 -4.40 18.59 -5.56
C ASP A 43 -2.96 18.93 -5.11
N TYR A 44 -2.60 20.22 -5.15
CA TYR A 44 -1.26 20.71 -4.81
C TYR A 44 -0.87 20.54 -3.33
N LYS A 45 -1.79 20.13 -2.45
CA LYS A 45 -1.52 19.85 -1.04
C LYS A 45 -1.23 18.37 -0.78
N SER A 46 -1.16 17.55 -1.83
CA SER A 46 -0.82 16.13 -1.69
C SER A 46 0.52 15.94 -1.00
N ALA A 47 0.59 14.97 -0.10
CA ALA A 47 1.84 14.33 0.25
C ALA A 47 2.49 13.75 -1.02
N GLN A 48 3.81 13.68 -1.01
CA GLN A 48 4.55 12.98 -2.05
C GLN A 48 4.34 11.47 -1.86
N ILE A 49 4.15 10.74 -2.96
CA ILE A 49 4.07 9.30 -3.00
C ILE A 49 4.95 8.76 -4.13
N PHE A 50 5.61 7.63 -3.90
CA PHE A 50 6.29 6.84 -4.92
C PHE A 50 5.80 5.40 -4.81
N GLY A 51 5.80 4.67 -5.92
CA GLY A 51 5.34 3.30 -5.91
C GLY A 51 6.00 2.41 -6.94
N MET A 52 6.23 1.16 -6.55
CA MET A 52 6.72 0.10 -7.42
C MET A 52 5.90 -1.17 -7.22
N ASP A 53 5.80 -1.96 -8.28
CA ASP A 53 5.18 -3.27 -8.22
C ASP A 53 6.14 -4.27 -7.59
N VAL A 54 5.58 -5.21 -6.85
CA VAL A 54 6.31 -6.18 -6.03
C VAL A 54 5.76 -7.56 -6.30
N GLU A 55 6.67 -8.49 -6.55
CA GLU A 55 6.40 -9.87 -6.93
C GLU A 55 7.24 -10.79 -6.05
N ASP A 56 6.63 -11.84 -5.51
CA ASP A 56 7.27 -12.87 -4.68
C ASP A 56 8.10 -12.29 -3.51
N TRP A 57 7.65 -11.19 -2.88
CA TRP A 57 8.42 -10.55 -1.81
C TRP A 57 8.36 -11.34 -0.52
N ARG A 58 9.51 -11.84 -0.09
CA ARG A 58 9.63 -12.78 1.02
C ARG A 58 9.80 -12.05 2.37
N PRO A 59 9.10 -12.49 3.43
CA PRO A 59 9.35 -12.03 4.78
C PRO A 59 10.83 -12.14 5.19
N GLY A 60 11.32 -11.17 5.96
CA GLY A 60 12.72 -11.06 6.36
C GLY A 60 13.63 -10.35 5.34
N THR A 61 13.09 -9.91 4.20
CA THR A 61 13.85 -9.17 3.17
C THR A 61 13.41 -7.71 3.08
N ALA A 62 14.18 -6.90 2.35
CA ALA A 62 13.86 -5.49 2.12
C ALA A 62 13.96 -5.14 0.64
N LEU A 63 13.14 -4.19 0.22
CA LEU A 63 13.18 -3.59 -1.12
C LEU A 63 13.61 -2.13 -1.00
N MET A 64 14.33 -1.66 -2.02
CA MET A 64 14.87 -0.31 -2.04
C MET A 64 14.05 0.57 -2.97
N PHE A 65 13.60 1.70 -2.45
CA PHE A 65 13.21 2.83 -3.27
C PHE A 65 14.45 3.68 -3.56
N GLU A 66 14.94 3.56 -4.79
CA GLU A 66 16.05 4.33 -5.32
C GLU A 66 15.85 4.54 -6.84
N GLY A 67 16.66 5.40 -7.46
CA GLY A 67 16.60 5.58 -8.91
C GLY A 67 15.35 6.31 -9.40
N ASP A 68 14.74 5.68 -10.39
CA ASP A 68 13.71 6.15 -11.31
C ASP A 68 12.31 5.61 -10.96
N VAL A 69 12.09 5.25 -9.69
CA VAL A 69 10.75 4.93 -9.20
C VAL A 69 9.83 6.13 -9.39
N PHE A 70 8.74 5.90 -10.12
CA PHE A 70 7.77 6.93 -10.46
C PHE A 70 7.01 7.43 -9.23
N GLY A 71 6.85 8.75 -9.15
CA GLY A 71 6.16 9.43 -8.06
C GLY A 71 5.13 10.47 -8.48
N TYR A 72 4.45 10.99 -7.48
CA TYR A 72 3.50 12.10 -7.57
C TYR A 72 3.49 12.91 -6.25
N PRO A 73 3.43 14.25 -6.28
CA PRO A 73 3.39 15.10 -7.48
C PRO A 73 4.73 15.24 -8.21
N LEU A 74 5.86 15.05 -7.52
CA LEU A 74 7.18 15.00 -8.17
C LEU A 74 7.40 13.61 -8.76
N GLN A 75 7.93 13.54 -9.97
CA GLN A 75 8.10 12.26 -10.67
C GLN A 75 9.28 11.46 -10.13
N GLN A 76 10.30 12.15 -9.62
CA GLN A 76 11.57 11.55 -9.23
C GLN A 76 11.94 11.90 -7.79
N MET A 77 12.54 10.96 -7.06
CA MET A 77 13.02 11.20 -5.69
C MET A 77 14.12 12.27 -5.63
N ALA A 78 14.92 12.41 -6.68
CA ALA A 78 15.97 13.44 -6.75
C ALA A 78 15.42 14.87 -6.78
N GLU A 79 14.15 15.05 -7.10
CA GLU A 79 13.47 16.35 -7.12
C GLU A 79 12.95 16.76 -5.74
N LEU A 80 13.00 15.87 -4.74
CA LEU A 80 12.57 16.15 -3.37
C LEU A 80 13.39 17.31 -2.79
N PRO A 81 12.73 18.42 -2.39
CA PRO A 81 13.44 19.51 -1.74
C PRO A 81 14.00 19.07 -0.38
N PRO A 82 15.11 19.68 0.09
CA PRO A 82 15.61 19.45 1.44
C PRO A 82 14.55 19.69 2.52
N GLY A 83 14.75 19.06 3.67
CA GLY A 83 14.06 19.37 4.92
C GLY A 83 13.42 18.16 5.58
N GLN A 84 12.52 18.43 6.53
CA GLN A 84 11.90 17.39 7.34
C GLN A 84 10.66 16.81 6.67
N TYR A 85 10.52 15.49 6.78
CA TYR A 85 9.41 14.72 6.24
C TYR A 85 8.99 13.60 7.19
N TYR A 86 7.69 13.40 7.33
CA TYR A 86 7.11 12.18 7.88
C TYR A 86 7.01 11.15 6.76
N VAL A 87 7.74 10.05 6.89
CA VAL A 87 7.82 8.99 5.90
C VAL A 87 7.05 7.78 6.37
N GLN A 88 6.25 7.21 5.48
CA GLN A 88 5.47 6.01 5.76
C GLN A 88 5.46 5.09 4.54
N ALA A 89 5.57 3.79 4.76
CA ALA A 89 5.42 2.79 3.70
C ALA A 89 4.12 2.01 3.86
N LEU A 90 3.55 1.55 2.74
CA LEU A 90 2.36 0.72 2.69
C LEU A 90 2.45 -0.27 1.52
N LEU A 91 2.24 -1.56 1.79
CA LEU A 91 2.10 -2.59 0.78
C LEU A 91 0.63 -2.83 0.49
N HIS A 92 0.18 -2.44 -0.70
CA HIS A 92 -1.13 -2.77 -1.19
C HIS A 92 -1.10 -4.18 -1.80
N LYS A 93 -1.56 -5.17 -1.04
CA LYS A 93 -1.43 -6.58 -1.40
C LYS A 93 -2.34 -6.94 -2.58
N TYR A 94 -1.76 -7.64 -3.55
CA TYR A 94 -2.49 -8.21 -4.67
C TYR A 94 -2.71 -9.70 -4.46
N GLU A 95 -3.76 -10.20 -5.10
CA GLU A 95 -4.10 -11.61 -5.14
C GLU A 95 -4.13 -12.06 -6.60
N THR A 96 -3.75 -13.31 -6.85
CA THR A 96 -3.79 -13.89 -8.21
C THR A 96 -5.18 -14.44 -8.47
N PHE A 97 -5.80 -13.99 -9.56
CA PHE A 97 -7.11 -14.44 -10.02
C PHE A 97 -6.95 -15.26 -11.29
N HIS A 98 -7.48 -16.48 -11.27
CA HIS A 98 -7.59 -17.35 -12.43
C HIS A 98 -8.99 -17.16 -13.03
N ARG A 99 -9.09 -16.30 -14.04
CA ARG A 99 -10.38 -15.94 -14.61
C ARG A 99 -10.88 -17.01 -15.58
N LYS A 100 -12.20 -17.20 -15.63
CA LYS A 100 -12.88 -18.16 -16.54
C LYS A 100 -12.60 -17.87 -18.02
N ASP A 101 -12.28 -16.62 -18.37
CA ASP A 101 -11.92 -16.23 -19.74
C ASP A 101 -10.49 -16.61 -20.14
N GLY A 102 -9.76 -17.33 -19.30
CA GLY A 102 -8.42 -17.86 -19.57
C GLY A 102 -7.28 -16.95 -19.11
N HIS A 103 -7.56 -15.75 -18.61
CA HIS A 103 -6.51 -14.84 -18.11
C HIS A 103 -6.14 -15.11 -16.66
N VAL A 104 -4.86 -14.93 -16.34
CA VAL A 104 -4.36 -14.87 -14.96
C VAL A 104 -3.94 -13.43 -14.68
N VAL A 105 -4.55 -12.81 -13.68
CA VAL A 105 -4.30 -11.40 -13.33
C VAL A 105 -4.00 -11.25 -11.85
N LYS A 106 -3.09 -10.35 -11.50
CA LYS A 106 -2.83 -9.94 -10.11
C LYS A 106 -3.51 -8.60 -9.85
N MET A 107 -4.36 -8.55 -8.84
CA MET A 107 -5.15 -7.35 -8.53
C MET A 107 -5.39 -7.22 -7.03
N PRO A 108 -5.60 -5.99 -6.52
CA PRO A 108 -6.10 -5.81 -5.18
C PRO A 108 -7.56 -6.27 -5.09
N MET A 109 -7.88 -7.04 -4.05
CA MET A 109 -9.26 -7.43 -3.77
C MET A 109 -9.94 -6.36 -2.90
N ASP A 110 -11.14 -5.94 -3.28
CA ASP A 110 -11.98 -5.10 -2.42
C ASP A 110 -12.39 -5.89 -1.18
N ARG A 111 -12.18 -5.32 0.00
CA ARG A 111 -12.56 -5.93 1.28
C ARG A 111 -13.58 -5.05 2.03
N GLY A 112 -14.31 -4.21 1.28
CA GLY A 112 -15.41 -3.36 1.76
C GLY A 112 -15.05 -1.89 1.88
N GLU A 113 -13.80 -1.51 1.59
CA GLU A 113 -13.30 -0.13 1.63
C GLU A 113 -13.60 0.67 0.36
N GLY A 114 -14.16 0.03 -0.68
CA GLY A 114 -14.48 0.69 -1.94
C GLY A 114 -13.23 1.07 -2.74
N GLN A 115 -12.27 0.17 -2.82
CA GLN A 115 -11.00 0.34 -3.57
C GLN A 115 -10.10 1.47 -3.05
N GLN A 116 -10.22 1.81 -1.76
CA GLN A 116 -9.35 2.76 -1.08
C GLN A 116 -8.11 2.06 -0.52
N TRP A 117 -7.03 2.01 -1.33
CA TRP A 117 -5.78 1.32 -1.00
C TRP A 117 -5.21 1.65 0.40
N ASN A 118 -5.39 2.88 0.89
CA ASN A 118 -4.89 3.34 2.18
C ASN A 118 -5.71 2.86 3.39
N LEU A 119 -6.89 2.28 3.13
CA LEU A 119 -7.81 1.70 4.12
C LEU A 119 -8.10 0.22 3.87
N ALA A 120 -7.53 -0.39 2.83
CA ALA A 120 -7.85 -1.76 2.46
C ALA A 120 -7.37 -2.77 3.54
N PRO A 121 -8.30 -3.50 4.20
CA PRO A 121 -7.98 -4.48 5.21
C PRO A 121 -6.89 -5.47 4.81
N GLY A 122 -6.03 -5.83 5.76
CA GLY A 122 -4.95 -6.78 5.55
C GLY A 122 -3.73 -6.23 4.83
N ASN A 123 -3.78 -5.02 4.24
CA ASN A 123 -2.57 -4.35 3.77
C ASN A 123 -1.60 -4.12 4.93
N LEU A 124 -0.31 -4.19 4.63
CA LEU A 124 0.76 -3.95 5.59
C LEU A 124 1.22 -2.50 5.49
N TYR A 125 1.54 -1.87 6.62
CA TYR A 125 2.03 -0.50 6.63
C TYR A 125 3.02 -0.26 7.78
N SER A 126 3.81 0.80 7.66
CA SER A 126 4.71 1.25 8.73
C SER A 126 4.03 2.32 9.59
N LYS A 127 4.52 2.50 10.82
CA LYS A 127 4.32 3.76 11.53
C LYS A 127 5.06 4.89 10.79
N PRO A 128 4.57 6.15 10.84
CA PRO A 128 5.32 7.28 10.30
C PRO A 128 6.63 7.50 11.06
N VAL A 129 7.71 7.78 10.33
CA VAL A 129 8.99 8.16 10.92
C VAL A 129 9.41 9.54 10.41
N LEU A 130 9.91 10.39 11.32
CA LEU A 130 10.41 11.70 10.93
C LEU A 130 11.86 11.57 10.43
N VAL A 131 12.10 12.01 9.21
CA VAL A 131 13.44 12.04 8.58
C VAL A 131 13.79 13.47 8.18
N THR A 132 15.09 13.75 8.07
CA THR A 132 15.59 15.01 7.52
C THR A 132 16.37 14.69 6.25
N LEU A 133 15.87 15.16 5.10
CA LEU A 133 16.52 14.98 3.80
C LEU A 133 17.51 16.13 3.54
N ASP A 134 18.77 15.77 3.25
CA ASP A 134 19.81 16.70 2.81
C ASP A 134 20.33 16.27 1.42
N PRO A 135 20.11 17.06 0.35
CA PRO A 135 20.52 16.72 -1.02
C PRO A 135 22.05 16.66 -1.21
N ARG A 136 22.82 17.04 -0.19
CA ARG A 136 24.29 16.94 -0.19
C ARG A 136 24.79 15.61 0.37
N LYS A 137 23.90 14.81 0.97
CA LYS A 137 24.23 13.54 1.62
C LYS A 137 23.59 12.37 0.88
N THR A 138 24.28 11.25 0.90
CA THR A 138 23.69 9.97 0.47
C THR A 138 23.11 9.32 1.70
N ASP A 139 21.85 9.64 1.99
CA ASP A 139 21.14 9.10 3.15
C ASP A 139 20.32 7.87 2.73
N ALA A 140 20.43 6.80 3.52
CA ALA A 140 19.61 5.60 3.41
C ALA A 140 18.74 5.46 4.66
N PHE A 141 17.43 5.57 4.50
CA PHE A 141 16.48 5.46 5.60
C PHE A 141 15.82 4.09 5.60
N ARG A 142 15.77 3.44 6.76
CA ARG A 142 15.11 2.13 6.92
C ARG A 142 13.70 2.33 7.44
N ILE A 143 12.72 1.72 6.76
CA ILE A 143 11.31 1.72 7.11
C ILE A 143 10.86 0.26 7.26
N GLU A 144 10.02 -0.07 8.24
CA GLU A 144 9.57 -1.45 8.46
C GLU A 144 8.05 -1.54 8.45
N LEU A 145 7.50 -2.52 7.73
CA LEU A 145 6.06 -2.78 7.65
C LEU A 145 5.60 -3.57 8.88
N THR A 146 5.28 -2.87 9.98
CA THR A 146 4.99 -3.48 11.28
C THR A 146 3.50 -3.61 11.60
N GLU A 147 2.63 -2.92 10.86
CA GLU A 147 1.21 -2.82 11.16
C GLU A 147 0.35 -3.43 10.04
N VAL A 148 -0.85 -3.88 10.40
CA VAL A 148 -1.84 -4.45 9.48
C VAL A 148 -3.11 -3.61 9.55
N ILE A 149 -3.68 -3.25 8.41
CA ILE A 149 -4.98 -2.57 8.39
C ILE A 149 -6.07 -3.55 8.89
N PRO A 150 -6.85 -3.21 9.93
CA PRO A 150 -7.81 -4.13 10.51
C PRO A 150 -8.99 -4.41 9.57
N PRO A 151 -9.71 -5.53 9.76
CA PRO A 151 -10.97 -5.80 9.07
C PRO A 151 -12.02 -4.70 9.29
N ILE A 152 -12.80 -4.40 8.26
CA ILE A 152 -13.94 -3.50 8.38
C ILE A 152 -15.06 -4.21 9.15
N LYS A 153 -15.59 -3.52 10.17
CA LYS A 153 -16.74 -4.02 10.92
C LYS A 153 -17.98 -3.94 10.04
N LYS A 154 -18.61 -5.09 9.78
CA LYS A 154 -19.88 -5.14 9.05
C LYS A 154 -20.96 -4.33 9.81
N PRO A 155 -21.80 -3.56 9.10
CA PRO A 155 -22.96 -2.92 9.72
C PRO A 155 -23.85 -3.94 10.44
N ALA A 156 -24.35 -3.57 11.62
CA ALA A 156 -25.27 -4.41 12.35
C ALA A 156 -26.67 -4.34 11.72
N ASP A 157 -27.38 -5.46 11.72
CA ASP A 157 -28.81 -5.46 11.43
C ASP A 157 -29.56 -4.62 12.46
N THR A 158 -30.60 -3.95 12.00
CA THR A 158 -31.55 -3.24 12.84
C THR A 158 -32.94 -3.86 12.66
N LYS A 159 -33.91 -3.41 13.45
CA LYS A 159 -35.31 -3.81 13.28
C LYS A 159 -35.83 -3.56 11.85
N TYR A 160 -35.28 -2.58 11.14
CA TYR A 160 -35.80 -2.12 9.84
C TYR A 160 -34.83 -2.32 8.67
N VAL A 161 -33.56 -2.62 8.94
CA VAL A 161 -32.51 -2.76 7.93
C VAL A 161 -31.77 -4.06 8.19
N LYS A 162 -31.73 -4.94 7.18
CA LYS A 162 -30.98 -6.18 7.20
C LYS A 162 -29.91 -6.13 6.13
N HIS A 163 -28.65 -6.40 6.50
CA HIS A 163 -27.55 -6.47 5.55
C HIS A 163 -27.36 -7.92 5.14
N ILE A 164 -27.54 -8.21 3.86
CA ILE A 164 -27.50 -9.58 3.35
C ILE A 164 -26.25 -9.73 2.50
N GLU A 165 -25.55 -10.84 2.70
CA GLU A 165 -24.41 -11.24 1.87
C GLU A 165 -24.78 -12.55 1.16
N ILE A 166 -24.67 -12.55 -0.17
CA ILE A 166 -25.01 -13.71 -1.01
C ILE A 166 -23.79 -14.05 -1.85
N GLN A 167 -23.38 -15.31 -1.83
CA GLN A 167 -22.35 -15.78 -2.76
C GLN A 167 -22.91 -15.83 -4.18
N SER A 168 -22.28 -15.13 -5.11
CA SER A 168 -22.67 -15.16 -6.53
C SER A 168 -21.98 -16.32 -7.23
N LYS A 169 -22.77 -17.27 -7.76
CA LYS A 169 -22.25 -18.40 -8.54
C LYS A 169 -21.51 -17.94 -9.79
N LEU A 170 -22.08 -16.99 -10.55
CA LEU A 170 -21.49 -16.49 -11.79
C LEU A 170 -20.16 -15.77 -11.54
N LEU A 171 -20.10 -14.91 -10.51
CA LEU A 171 -18.85 -14.22 -10.17
C LEU A 171 -17.82 -15.19 -9.60
N THR A 172 -18.26 -16.15 -8.77
CA THR A 172 -17.36 -17.16 -8.22
C THR A 172 -16.69 -17.96 -9.34
N GLU A 173 -17.48 -18.40 -10.31
CA GLU A 173 -16.98 -19.13 -11.48
C GLU A 173 -16.06 -18.24 -12.34
N PHE A 174 -16.45 -16.99 -12.58
CA PHE A 174 -15.65 -16.07 -13.39
C PHE A 174 -14.29 -15.73 -12.78
N TRP A 175 -14.23 -15.48 -11.47
CA TRP A 175 -13.01 -15.06 -10.77
C TRP A 175 -12.17 -16.22 -10.23
N GLY A 176 -12.66 -17.46 -10.34
CA GLY A 176 -11.97 -18.67 -9.90
C GLY A 176 -11.89 -18.82 -8.37
N ARG A 177 -12.72 -18.09 -7.62
CA ARG A 177 -12.74 -18.09 -6.15
C ARG A 177 -14.08 -17.61 -5.61
N PRO A 178 -14.43 -17.85 -4.33
CA PRO A 178 -15.67 -17.35 -3.75
C PRO A 178 -15.81 -15.83 -3.86
N MET A 179 -16.93 -15.39 -4.45
CA MET A 179 -17.28 -13.97 -4.59
C MET A 179 -18.67 -13.70 -4.02
N PHE A 180 -18.78 -12.63 -3.24
CA PHE A 180 -20.00 -12.28 -2.52
C PHE A 180 -20.52 -10.92 -2.98
N LEU A 181 -21.84 -10.78 -2.98
CA LEU A 181 -22.55 -9.53 -3.19
C LEU A 181 -23.23 -9.14 -1.88
N GLY A 182 -23.04 -7.90 -1.46
CA GLY A 182 -23.72 -7.30 -0.31
C GLY A 182 -24.80 -6.32 -0.75
N ALA A 183 -25.92 -6.30 -0.04
CA ALA A 183 -26.99 -5.31 -0.15
C ALA A 183 -27.58 -4.98 1.23
#